data_AF-A0A1I1FDN0-F1
#
_entry.id   AF-A0A1I1FDN0-F1
#
_cell.length_a   1.000
_cell.length_b   1.000
_cell.length_c   1.000
_cell.angle_alpha   90.00
_cell.angle_beta   90.00
_cell.angle_gamma   90.00
#
_symmetry.space_group_name_H-M   'P 1'
#
loop_
_entity.id
_entity.type
_entity.pdbx_description
1 polymer ?
#
loop_
_entity_poly.entity_id
_entity_poly.type
_entity_poly.pdbx_seq_one_letter_code
_entity_poly.pdbx_strand_id
1 'polypeptide(L)' 'MGQSHQFTPGQKAPNNGMYVEIGETGSTVNNPKKVRLNAGDRFPETTNGNRHWTYKRKP' A
#
# COMPACT_ATOMS: atom_id res chain seq x y z
N MET A 1 19.54 7.56 -1.30
CA MET A 1 18.52 6.91 -2.16
C MET A 1 17.32 6.61 -1.27
N GLY A 2 16.20 7.30 -1.46
CA GLY A 2 15.00 7.13 -0.61
C GLY A 2 14.23 5.87 -1.03
N GLN A 3 13.86 5.02 -0.07
CA GLN A 3 12.97 3.90 -0.36
C GLN A 3 11.59 4.44 -0.74
N SER A 4 11.08 4.06 -1.91
CA SER A 4 9.69 4.36 -2.27
C SER A 4 8.74 3.71 -1.26
N HIS A 5 7.83 4.50 -0.70
CA HIS A 5 6.77 4.03 0.19
C HIS A 5 5.47 3.70 -0.55
N GLN A 6 5.53 3.58 -1.88
CA GLN A 6 4.42 3.23 -2.75
C GLN A 6 4.70 1.83 -3.31
N PHE A 7 3.75 0.92 -3.12
CA PHE A 7 3.87 -0.47 -3.50
C PHE A 7 2.75 -0.85 -4.46
N THR A 8 3.07 -1.62 -5.49
CA THR A 8 2.07 -2.14 -6.44
C THR A 8 1.52 -3.49 -5.97
N PRO A 9 0.31 -3.89 -6.43
CA PRO A 9 -0.19 -5.25 -6.23
C PRO A 9 0.85 -6.30 -6.64
N GLY A 10 0.97 -7.36 -5.84
CA GLY A 10 1.93 -8.44 -6.07
C GLY A 10 3.34 -8.19 -5.55
N GLN A 11 3.72 -6.95 -5.22
CA GLN A 11 4.98 -6.70 -4.51
C GLN A 11 4.96 -7.30 -3.10
N LYS A 12 6.14 -7.58 -2.54
CA LYS A 12 6.27 -8.09 -1.17
C LYS A 12 6.32 -6.93 -0.19
N ALA A 13 5.56 -7.03 0.90
CA ALA A 13 5.62 -6.11 2.01
C ALA A 13 7.03 -6.17 2.65
N PRO A 14 7.71 -5.03 2.81
CA PRO A 14 9.07 -4.99 3.37
C PRO A 14 9.09 -5.17 4.90
N ASN A 15 7.98 -4.89 5.59
CA ASN A 15 7.85 -5.06 7.04
C ASN A 15 6.43 -5.42 7.45
N ASN A 16 6.29 -5.85 8.71
CA ASN A 16 5.00 -6.12 9.34
C ASN A 16 4.29 -4.81 9.60
N GLY A 17 3.08 -4.64 9.06
CA GLY A 17 2.38 -3.38 9.21
C GLY A 17 0.97 -3.35 8.64
N MET A 18 0.32 -2.22 8.91
CA MET A 18 -0.92 -1.84 8.24
C MET A 18 -0.56 -1.03 7.00
N TYR A 19 -1.11 -1.43 5.87
CA TYR A 19 -0.99 -0.74 4.61
C TYR A 19 -2.35 -0.22 4.17
N VAL A 20 -2.35 0.89 3.47
CA VAL A 20 -3.54 1.59 3.00
C VAL A 20 -3.41 1.90 1.52
N GLU A 21 -4.51 1.76 0.81
CA GLU A 21 -4.60 2.07 -0.60
C GLU A 21 -4.62 3.59 -0.82
N ILE A 22 -3.87 4.04 -1.82
CA ILE A 22 -3.71 5.43 -2.25
C ILE A 22 -3.80 5.52 -3.78
N GLY A 23 -4.04 6.72 -4.30
CA GLY A 23 -4.00 6.98 -5.73
C GLY A 23 -2.59 6.84 -6.29
N GLU A 24 -2.48 6.81 -7.62
CA GLU A 24 -1.20 6.72 -8.35
C GLU A 24 -0.16 7.75 -7.89
N THR A 25 -0.61 8.97 -7.60
CA THR A 25 0.23 10.09 -7.16
C THR A 25 0.46 10.15 -5.64
N GLY A 26 -0.10 9.21 -4.86
CA GLY A 26 -0.09 9.27 -3.40
C GLY A 26 -1.20 10.10 -2.77
N SER A 27 -2.19 10.54 -3.55
CA SER A 27 -3.38 11.19 -3.03
C SER A 27 -4.29 10.22 -2.27
N THR A 28 -5.01 10.73 -1.27
CA THR A 28 -6.06 9.98 -0.58
C THR A 28 -7.18 9.61 -1.55
N VAL A 29 -7.59 8.35 -1.54
CA VAL A 29 -8.74 7.88 -2.33
C VAL A 29 -10.00 7.87 -1.48
N ASN A 30 -11.16 7.96 -2.13
CA ASN A 30 -12.43 7.73 -1.45
C ASN A 30 -12.55 6.24 -1.06
N ASN A 31 -12.85 5.99 0.21
CA ASN A 31 -12.95 4.66 0.82
C ASN A 31 -11.70 3.78 0.59
N PRO A 32 -10.53 4.14 1.17
CA PRO A 32 -9.30 3.40 0.95
C PRO A 32 -9.35 2.02 1.60
N LYS A 33 -8.95 0.99 0.86
CA LYS A 33 -8.74 -0.34 1.44
C LYS A 33 -7.58 -0.33 2.43
N LYS A 34 -7.69 -1.14 3.47
CA LYS A 34 -6.65 -1.31 4.50
C LYS A 34 -6.35 -2.79 4.64
N VAL A 35 -5.08 -3.15 4.67
CA VAL A 35 -4.63 -4.54 4.79
C VAL A 35 -3.54 -4.63 5.86
N ARG A 36 -3.54 -5.72 6.62
CA ARG A 36 -2.44 -6.03 7.54
C ARG A 36 -1.59 -7.12 6.88
N LEU A 37 -0.34 -6.80 6.59
CA LEU A 37 0.61 -7.70 5.93
C LEU A 37 1.83 -7.89 6.82
N ASN A 38 2.42 -9.08 6.76
CA ASN A 38 3.72 -9.36 7.33
C ASN A 38 4.83 -9.18 6.28
N ALA A 39 6.07 -9.07 6.73
CA ALA A 39 7.23 -8.99 5.87
C ALA A 39 7.27 -10.22 4.95
N GLY A 40 7.33 -9.98 3.64
CA GLY A 40 7.30 -11.02 2.61
C GLY A 40 5.93 -11.34 2.04
N ASP A 41 4.82 -10.95 2.70
CA ASP A 41 3.47 -11.13 2.17
C ASP A 41 3.26 -10.27 0.92
N ARG A 42 2.46 -10.76 -0.04
CA ARG A 42 2.18 -10.02 -1.27
C ARG A 42 1.04 -9.03 -1.08
N PHE A 43 1.19 -7.84 -1.63
CA PHE A 43 0.11 -6.87 -1.71
C PHE A 43 -1.05 -7.41 -2.56
N PRO A 44 -2.29 -7.36 -2.06
CA PRO A 44 -3.45 -7.79 -2.83
C PRO A 44 -3.76 -6.80 -3.95
N GLU A 45 -4.62 -7.23 -4.87
CA GLU A 45 -5.13 -6.35 -5.91
C GLU A 45 -5.88 -5.15 -5.31
N THR A 46 -5.57 -4.00 -5.88
CA THR A 46 -6.26 -2.76 -5.55
C THR A 46 -7.63 -2.71 -6.20
N THR A 47 -8.50 -1.86 -5.69
CA THR A 47 -9.86 -1.66 -6.21
C THR A 47 -9.87 -1.08 -7.62
N ASN A 48 -8.79 -0.40 -7.99
CA ASN A 48 -8.59 0.19 -9.31
C ASN A 48 -7.11 0.01 -9.67
N GLY A 49 -6.82 -0.46 -10.89
CA GLY A 49 -5.49 -0.89 -11.31
C GLY A 49 -4.40 0.19 -11.20
N ASN A 50 -4.77 1.47 -11.17
CA ASN A 50 -3.82 2.59 -10.98
C ASN A 50 -3.53 2.93 -9.50
N ARG A 51 -4.11 2.22 -8.54
CA ARG A 51 -3.88 2.48 -7.11
C ARG A 51 -2.66 1.73 -6.59
N HIS A 52 -2.04 2.33 -5.59
CA HIS A 52 -0.88 1.79 -4.90
C HIS A 52 -1.18 1.57 -3.42
N TRP A 53 -0.34 0.80 -2.75
CA TRP A 53 -0.33 0.63 -1.32
C TRP A 53 0.74 1.51 -0.69
N THR A 54 0.47 2.06 0.48
CA THR A 54 1.48 2.73 1.30
C THR A 54 1.31 2.36 2.75
N TYR A 55 2.29 2.66 3.59
CA TYR A 55 2.16 2.47 5.03
C TYR A 55 1.03 3.33 5.58
N LYS A 56 0.19 2.73 6.41
CA LYS A 56 -0.76 3.49 7.21
C LYS A 56 0.04 4.31 8.23
N ARG A 57 0.18 5.62 7.98
CA ARG A 57 0.74 6.54 8.97
C ARG A 57 -0.14 6.51 10.22
N LYS A 58 0.49 6.49 11.40
CA LYS A 58 -0.22 6.75 12.64
C LYS A 58 -0.70 8.22 12.61
N PRO A 59 -1.91 8.51 13.11
CA PRO A 59 -2.39 9.89 13.23
C PRO A 59 -1.47 10.74 14.12
#